data_AF-A0A7R9W9Q3-F1
#
_entry.id   AF-A0A7R9W9Q3-F1
#
_cell.length_a   1.000
_cell.length_b   1.000
_cell.length_c   1.000
_cell.angle_alpha   90.00
_cell.angle_beta   90.00
_cell.angle_gamma   90.00
#
_symmetry.space_group_name_H-M   'P 1'
#
loop_
_entity.id
_entity.type
_entity.pdbx_description
1 polymer ?
#
loop_
_entity_poly.entity_id
_entity_poly.type
_entity_poly.pdbx_seq_one_letter_code
_entity_poly.pdbx_strand_id
1 'polypeptide(L)'
;MQDYTTRLNKKVRKLGLRHALSQKLKEGNLVVVSDLRAETHKTNALAKAMDLYGIGGKRGSPAFILDDARDEDDGEEEEEEEEERDVRSVGGLDINFKVASGNVPNVRVANQLGANVYDILKHEKLILSLAAITALEGRLMP
;
A
#
# COMPACT_ATOMS: atom_id res chain seq x y z
N MET A 1 -14.19 -23.46 -23.23
CA MET A 1 -14.09 -22.08 -22.74
C MET A 1 -12.95 -21.43 -23.51
N GLN A 2 -13.16 -20.29 -24.17
CA GLN A 2 -12.09 -19.62 -24.94
C GLN A 2 -11.34 -18.66 -24.01
N ASP A 3 -10.02 -18.66 -24.09
CA ASP A 3 -9.16 -17.77 -23.33
C ASP A 3 -8.98 -16.42 -24.05
N TYR A 4 -9.33 -15.33 -23.35
CA TYR A 4 -9.25 -13.94 -23.82
C TYR A 4 -8.13 -13.14 -23.14
N THR A 5 -7.14 -13.82 -22.57
CA THR A 5 -6.08 -13.14 -21.82
C THR A 5 -5.14 -12.37 -22.74
N THR A 6 -5.09 -11.05 -22.60
CA THR A 6 -4.16 -10.20 -23.37
C THR A 6 -2.90 -9.90 -22.56
N ARG A 7 -1.72 -10.23 -23.09
CA ARG A 7 -0.43 -9.91 -22.45
C ARG A 7 0.00 -8.48 -22.81
N LEU A 8 0.13 -7.62 -21.80
CA LEU A 8 0.62 -6.25 -21.97
C LEU A 8 2.15 -6.15 -21.81
N ASN A 9 2.81 -5.33 -22.62
CA ASN A 9 4.25 -5.09 -22.49
C ASN A 9 4.60 -4.46 -21.12
N LYS A 10 5.72 -4.87 -20.51
CA LYS A 10 6.22 -4.36 -19.23
C LYS A 10 6.42 -2.84 -19.26
N LYS A 11 6.93 -2.28 -20.36
CA LYS A 11 7.15 -0.82 -20.51
C LYS A 11 5.84 -0.03 -20.44
N VAL A 12 4.79 -0.52 -21.10
CA VAL A 12 3.47 0.10 -21.09
C VAL A 12 2.83 0.03 -19.70
N ARG A 13 3.01 -1.08 -18.98
CA ARG A 13 2.58 -1.20 -17.57
C ARG A 13 3.25 -0.17 -16.66
N LYS A 14 4.57 -0.01 -16.78
CA LYS A 14 5.32 1.01 -16.03
C LYS A 14 4.81 2.43 -16.36
N LEU A 15 4.58 2.72 -17.64
CA LEU A 15 4.05 4.02 -18.07
C LEU A 15 2.67 4.30 -17.49
N GLY A 16 1.75 3.33 -17.56
CA GLY A 16 0.41 3.46 -16.98
C GLY A 16 0.43 3.71 -15.48
N LEU A 17 1.35 3.05 -14.76
CA LEU A 17 1.53 3.27 -13.32
C LEU A 17 1.99 4.70 -13.01
N ARG A 18 2.99 5.22 -13.75
CA ARG A 18 3.44 6.62 -13.60
C ARG A 18 2.31 7.61 -13.84
N HIS A 19 1.50 7.38 -14.88
CA HIS A 19 0.36 8.24 -15.18
C HIS A 19 -0.69 8.22 -14.08
N ALA A 20 -1.05 7.04 -13.57
CA ALA A 20 -2.02 6.94 -12.48
C ALA A 20 -1.54 7.63 -11.20
N LEU A 21 -0.26 7.49 -10.84
CA LEU A 21 0.34 8.20 -9.70
C LEU A 21 0.34 9.71 -9.92
N SER A 22 0.76 10.17 -11.09
CA SER A 22 0.76 11.59 -11.45
C SER A 22 -0.65 12.20 -11.40
N GLN A 23 -1.66 11.46 -11.84
CA GLN A 23 -3.05 11.87 -11.77
C GLN A 23 -3.49 12.03 -10.31
N LYS A 24 -3.19 11.07 -9.43
CA LYS A 24 -3.56 11.15 -8.01
C LYS A 24 -2.89 12.30 -7.28
N LEU A 25 -1.64 12.60 -7.62
CA LEU A 25 -0.94 13.76 -7.11
C LEU A 25 -1.62 15.06 -7.57
N LYS A 26 -1.97 15.17 -8.86
CA LYS A 26 -2.63 16.35 -9.43
C LYS A 26 -4.01 16.60 -8.81
N GLU A 27 -4.74 15.55 -8.50
CA GLU A 27 -6.06 15.62 -7.85
C GLU A 27 -5.97 15.94 -6.35
N GLY A 28 -4.77 15.96 -5.74
CA GLY A 28 -4.61 16.13 -4.29
C GLY A 28 -5.10 14.92 -3.49
N ASN A 29 -5.18 13.75 -4.14
CA ASN A 29 -5.73 12.52 -3.59
C ASN A 29 -4.66 11.53 -3.13
N LEU A 30 -3.39 11.90 -3.25
CA LEU A 30 -2.25 11.14 -2.78
C LEU A 30 -1.84 11.64 -1.39
N VAL A 31 -1.78 10.72 -0.43
CA VAL A 31 -1.37 10.96 0.96
C VAL A 31 -0.15 10.10 1.25
N VAL A 32 0.87 10.69 1.87
CA VAL A 32 2.07 9.98 2.31
C VAL A 32 2.09 9.92 3.82
N VAL A 33 2.36 8.74 4.37
CA VAL A 33 2.42 8.46 5.80
C VAL A 33 3.79 7.87 6.13
N SER A 34 4.28 8.11 7.35
CA SER A 34 5.57 7.56 7.79
C SER A 34 5.53 6.04 7.89
N ASP A 35 4.52 5.50 8.57
CA ASP A 35 4.41 4.06 8.87
C ASP A 35 2.94 3.66 9.07
N LEU A 36 2.62 2.39 8.85
CA LEU A 36 1.27 1.82 8.84
C LEU A 36 1.13 0.59 9.76
N ARG A 37 1.76 0.64 10.94
CA ARG A 37 1.65 -0.41 11.98
C ARG A 37 0.39 -0.26 12.83
N ALA A 38 -0.28 -1.37 13.14
CA ALA A 38 -1.44 -1.38 14.02
C ALA A 38 -1.15 -2.12 15.34
N GLU A 39 -1.32 -1.43 16.46
CA GLU A 39 -1.18 -2.03 17.81
C GLU A 39 -2.18 -3.17 18.06
N THR A 40 -3.35 -3.12 17.41
CA THR A 40 -4.40 -4.13 17.59
C THR A 40 -4.98 -4.59 16.25
N HIS A 41 -5.38 -5.86 16.19
CA HIS A 41 -6.07 -6.46 15.05
C HIS A 41 -7.55 -6.04 14.93
N LYS A 42 -8.06 -5.18 15.84
CA LYS A 42 -9.49 -4.87 15.92
C LYS A 42 -9.88 -3.83 14.89
N THR A 43 -10.79 -4.21 13.98
CA THR A 43 -11.32 -3.34 12.93
C THR A 43 -11.90 -2.03 13.46
N ASN A 44 -12.50 -2.04 14.66
CA ASN A 44 -13.11 -0.83 15.24
C ASN A 44 -12.07 0.26 15.56
N ALA A 45 -10.90 -0.13 16.10
CA ALA A 45 -9.84 0.82 16.41
C ALA A 45 -9.35 1.51 15.13
N LEU A 46 -9.10 0.72 14.08
CA LEU A 46 -8.64 1.24 12.80
C LEU A 46 -9.72 2.05 12.06
N ALA A 47 -10.97 1.58 12.07
CA ALA A 47 -12.08 2.28 11.42
C ALA A 47 -12.27 3.70 11.97
N LYS A 48 -12.10 3.90 13.28
CA LYS A 48 -12.12 5.24 13.89
C LYS A 48 -10.99 6.13 13.38
N ALA A 49 -9.77 5.59 13.28
CA ALA A 49 -8.64 6.32 12.73
C ALA A 49 -8.87 6.70 11.26
N MET A 50 -9.37 5.75 10.46
CA MET A 50 -9.70 5.95 9.05
C MET A 50 -10.82 6.99 8.86
N ASP A 51 -11.86 6.95 9.68
CA ASP A 51 -12.97 7.92 9.64
C ASP A 51 -12.48 9.36 9.92
N LEU A 52 -11.51 9.55 10.83
CA LEU A 52 -10.90 10.87 11.10
C LEU A 52 -10.20 11.45 9.87
N TYR A 53 -9.53 10.60 9.08
CA TYR A 53 -8.89 10.98 7.83
C TYR A 53 -9.86 11.03 6.64
N GLY A 54 -11.16 10.77 6.86
CA GLY A 54 -12.19 10.77 5.83
C GLY A 54 -12.06 9.62 4.81
N ILE A 55 -11.35 8.56 5.16
CA ILE A 55 -11.06 7.42 4.30
C ILE A 55 -11.83 6.18 4.77
N GLY A 56 -12.34 5.40 3.83
CA GLY A 56 -12.99 4.13 4.14
C GLY A 56 -14.34 4.22 4.85
N GLY A 57 -14.88 3.05 5.23
CA GLY A 57 -16.18 2.96 5.88
C GLY A 57 -17.35 3.16 4.92
N LYS A 58 -18.55 3.39 5.48
CA LYS A 58 -19.80 3.53 4.67
C LYS A 58 -19.94 4.91 4.01
N ARG A 59 -19.24 5.93 4.52
CA ARG A 59 -19.36 7.33 4.05
C ARG A 59 -18.04 7.94 3.59
N GLY A 60 -16.90 7.36 3.93
CA GLY A 60 -15.61 7.86 3.50
C GLY A 60 -15.28 7.45 2.08
N SER A 61 -14.31 8.15 1.51
CA SER A 61 -13.84 7.91 0.15
C SER A 61 -13.16 6.54 0.04
N PRO A 62 -13.33 5.83 -1.10
CA PRO A 62 -12.63 4.57 -1.33
C PRO A 62 -11.12 4.82 -1.34
N ALA A 63 -10.39 4.03 -0.57
CA ALA A 63 -8.98 4.22 -0.32
C ALA A 63 -8.17 3.00 -0.71
N PHE A 64 -7.08 3.23 -1.46
CA PHE A 64 -6.06 2.22 -1.73
C PHE A 64 -4.81 2.56 -0.93
N ILE A 65 -4.38 1.61 -0.10
CA ILE A 65 -3.23 1.74 0.79
C ILE A 65 -2.14 0.83 0.26
N LEU A 66 -0.96 1.41 0.01
CA LEU A 66 0.25 0.68 -0.31
C LEU A 66 1.23 0.82 0.85
N ASP A 67 1.66 -0.33 1.33
CA ASP A 67 2.66 -0.44 2.38
C ASP A 67 3.71 -1.47 2.01
N ASP A 68 4.96 -1.21 2.38
CA ASP A 68 6.07 -2.15 2.23
C ASP A 68 6.95 -2.04 3.48
N ALA A 69 6.45 -2.54 4.61
CA ALA A 69 7.17 -2.73 5.86
C ALA A 69 8.25 -3.83 5.76
N ARG A 70 8.91 -3.97 4.60
CA ARG A 70 10.16 -4.70 4.53
C ARG A 70 11.22 -3.73 5.03
N ASP A 71 11.71 -3.98 6.23
CA ASP A 71 13.00 -3.41 6.63
C ASP A 71 14.00 -3.91 5.58
N GLU A 72 14.70 -2.99 4.93
CA GLU A 72 15.71 -3.28 3.91
C GLU A 72 16.74 -4.24 4.51
N ASP A 73 16.73 -5.50 4.06
CA ASP A 73 17.74 -6.52 4.35
C ASP A 73 18.88 -6.40 3.31
N ASP A 74 19.26 -5.16 3.03
CA ASP A 74 20.14 -4.74 1.94
C ASP A 74 21.50 -4.31 2.49
N GLY A 75 22.09 -5.17 3.34
CA GLY A 75 23.54 -5.33 3.50
C GLY A 75 24.37 -4.11 3.89
N GLU A 76 24.30 -3.72 5.16
CA GLU A 76 25.50 -3.77 6.00
C GLU A 76 25.17 -4.65 7.20
N GLU A 77 25.98 -5.69 7.42
CA GLU A 77 26.02 -6.38 8.71
C GLU A 77 26.43 -5.34 9.76
N GLU A 78 25.45 -4.68 10.38
CA GLU A 78 25.59 -4.29 11.77
C GLU A 78 25.05 -5.46 12.59
N GLU A 79 25.97 -6.35 12.98
CA GLU A 79 25.81 -7.19 14.17
C GLU A 79 25.62 -6.24 15.36
N GLU A 80 24.36 -5.95 15.71
CA GLU A 80 23.81 -5.32 16.93
C GLU A 80 22.49 -4.67 16.48
N GLU A 81 21.32 -5.31 16.46
CA GLU A 81 20.51 -5.78 17.58
C GLU A 81 19.55 -6.89 17.07
N GLU A 82 19.79 -8.15 17.44
CA GLU A 82 18.87 -9.26 17.10
C GLU A 82 17.58 -9.28 17.96
N GLU A 83 17.39 -8.34 18.88
CA GLU A 83 16.31 -8.34 19.87
C GLU A 83 15.10 -7.46 19.52
N GLU A 84 14.73 -7.28 18.25
CA GLU A 84 13.35 -6.84 17.93
C GLU A 84 12.90 -7.17 16.49
N ARG A 85 13.23 -8.38 15.98
CA ARG A 85 12.49 -8.91 14.82
C ARG A 85 11.04 -9.19 15.25
N ASP A 86 10.23 -8.15 15.31
CA ASP A 86 8.81 -8.23 15.59
C ASP A 86 8.20 -9.09 14.47
N VAL A 87 7.84 -10.34 14.76
CA VAL A 87 7.30 -11.37 13.83
C VAL A 87 5.91 -10.97 13.27
N ARG A 88 5.59 -9.68 13.31
CA ARG A 88 4.28 -9.10 13.02
C ARG A 88 4.08 -8.77 11.55
N SER A 89 5.10 -8.83 10.68
CA SER A 89 4.96 -8.50 9.25
C SER A 89 5.08 -9.74 8.33
N VAL A 90 4.16 -9.88 7.37
CA VAL A 90 4.20 -10.94 6.35
C VAL A 90 4.13 -10.30 4.96
N GLY A 91 5.24 -10.40 4.21
CA GLY A 91 5.33 -9.89 2.85
C GLY A 91 5.36 -8.36 2.75
N GLY A 92 5.96 -7.70 3.75
CA GLY A 92 6.06 -6.24 3.84
C GLY A 92 4.80 -5.56 4.36
N LEU A 93 3.94 -6.26 5.10
CA LEU A 93 2.70 -5.72 5.65
C LEU A 93 2.52 -6.21 7.07
N ASP A 94 2.21 -5.30 7.98
CA ASP A 94 1.82 -5.64 9.36
C ASP A 94 0.54 -6.51 9.34
N ILE A 95 0.56 -7.63 10.08
CA ILE A 95 -0.51 -8.62 10.13
C ILE A 95 -1.78 -8.00 10.72
N ASN A 96 -1.64 -7.24 11.82
CA ASN A 96 -2.78 -6.63 12.49
C ASN A 96 -3.45 -5.60 11.58
N PHE A 97 -2.64 -4.74 10.95
CA PHE A 97 -3.13 -3.73 10.01
C PHE A 97 -3.80 -4.38 8.81
N LYS A 98 -3.20 -5.42 8.21
CA LYS A 98 -3.77 -6.15 7.07
C LYS A 98 -5.12 -6.78 7.42
N VAL A 99 -5.21 -7.46 8.57
CA VAL A 99 -6.44 -8.13 9.01
C VAL A 99 -7.52 -7.11 9.36
N ALA A 100 -7.16 -6.05 10.09
CA ALA A 100 -8.09 -5.00 10.47
C ALA A 100 -8.61 -4.24 9.23
N SER A 101 -7.72 -3.78 8.36
CA SER A 101 -8.06 -3.01 7.16
C SER A 101 -8.89 -3.81 6.16
N GLY A 102 -8.64 -5.11 6.03
CA GLY A 102 -9.36 -5.98 5.08
C GLY A 102 -10.87 -6.10 5.37
N ASN A 103 -11.30 -5.79 6.60
CA ASN A 103 -12.70 -5.80 6.99
C ASN A 103 -13.35 -4.40 6.93
N VAL A 104 -12.58 -3.34 6.62
CA VAL A 104 -13.12 -1.99 6.45
C VAL A 104 -13.68 -1.84 5.04
N PRO A 105 -14.97 -1.46 4.86
CA PRO A 105 -15.55 -1.26 3.55
C PRO A 105 -14.79 -0.21 2.74
N ASN A 106 -14.69 -0.42 1.42
CA ASN A 106 -14.07 0.50 0.47
C ASN A 106 -12.57 0.78 0.71
N VAL A 107 -11.91 -0.04 1.53
CA VAL A 107 -10.47 0.02 1.75
C VAL A 107 -9.82 -1.20 1.12
N ARG A 108 -8.71 -0.99 0.42
CA ARG A 108 -7.87 -2.06 -0.09
C ARG A 108 -6.43 -1.81 0.32
N VAL A 109 -5.81 -2.79 0.94
CA VAL A 109 -4.39 -2.76 1.32
C VAL A 109 -3.63 -3.73 0.43
N ALA A 110 -2.49 -3.30 -0.10
CA ALA A 110 -1.58 -4.14 -0.86
C ALA A 110 -0.14 -3.70 -0.61
N ASN A 111 0.81 -4.54 -1.03
CA ASN A 111 2.21 -4.17 -1.08
C ASN A 111 2.58 -3.60 -2.46
N GLN A 112 3.81 -3.09 -2.60
CA GLN A 112 4.41 -2.58 -3.83
C GLN A 112 4.29 -3.54 -5.02
N LEU A 113 4.29 -4.86 -4.80
CA LEU A 113 4.09 -5.85 -5.86
C LEU A 113 2.64 -5.89 -6.34
N GLY A 114 1.69 -5.78 -5.42
CA GLY A 114 0.25 -5.71 -5.67
C GLY A 114 -0.24 -4.36 -6.22
N ALA A 115 0.63 -3.35 -6.35
CA ALA A 115 0.29 -2.05 -6.91
C ALA A 115 -0.10 -2.15 -8.40
N ASN A 116 -1.41 -2.07 -8.66
CA ASN A 116 -1.99 -2.11 -10.00
C ASN A 116 -2.59 -0.77 -10.39
N VAL A 117 -2.48 -0.42 -11.68
CA VAL A 117 -3.05 0.80 -12.26
C VAL A 117 -4.57 0.87 -12.02
N TYR A 118 -5.27 -0.25 -12.20
CA TYR A 118 -6.71 -0.32 -11.98
C TYR A 118 -7.09 0.02 -10.53
N ASP A 119 -6.36 -0.54 -9.56
CA ASP A 119 -6.64 -0.30 -8.14
C ASP A 119 -6.40 1.18 -7.79
N ILE A 120 -5.34 1.79 -8.32
CA ILE A 120 -5.04 3.21 -8.10
C ILE A 120 -6.12 4.12 -8.69
N LEU A 121 -6.60 3.84 -9.90
CA LEU A 121 -7.62 4.67 -10.56
C LEU A 121 -9.03 4.44 -10.00
N LYS A 122 -9.35 3.23 -9.57
CA LYS A 122 -10.66 2.88 -9.01
C LYS A 122 -10.92 3.55 -7.66
N HIS A 123 -9.90 3.63 -6.81
CA HIS A 123 -10.02 4.27 -5.51
C HIS A 123 -9.80 5.77 -5.64
N GLU A 124 -10.49 6.55 -4.83
CA GLU A 124 -10.37 8.01 -4.85
C GLU A 124 -9.07 8.41 -4.20
N LYS A 125 -8.80 7.90 -2.98
CA LYS A 125 -7.60 8.20 -2.20
C LYS A 125 -6.53 7.13 -2.37
N LEU A 126 -5.29 7.57 -2.52
CA LEU A 126 -4.11 6.72 -2.52
C LEU A 126 -3.24 7.07 -1.32
N ILE A 127 -2.99 6.11 -0.43
CA ILE A 127 -2.16 6.27 0.76
C ILE A 127 -0.90 5.42 0.58
N LEU A 128 0.27 6.03 0.72
CA LEU A 128 1.56 5.36 0.58
C LEU A 128 2.35 5.51 1.89
N SER A 129 2.96 4.43 2.38
CA SER A 129 4.04 4.57 3.37
C SER A 129 5.34 5.07 2.72
N LEU A 130 6.24 5.65 3.51
CA LEU A 130 7.56 6.06 3.01
C LEU A 130 8.31 4.88 2.38
N ALA A 131 8.29 3.73 3.03
CA ALA A 131 8.91 2.51 2.53
C ALA A 131 8.30 2.04 1.19
N ALA A 132 6.97 2.15 1.04
CA ALA A 132 6.31 1.84 -0.22
C ALA A 132 6.73 2.77 -1.37
N ILE A 133 7.06 4.04 -1.09
CA ILE A 133 7.56 4.98 -2.10
C ILE A 133 8.94 4.53 -2.58
N THR A 134 9.89 4.28 -1.67
CA THR A 134 11.24 3.80 -2.01
C THR A 134 11.17 2.53 -2.86
N ALA A 135 10.33 1.57 -2.46
CA ALA A 135 10.16 0.32 -3.20
C ALA A 135 9.49 0.52 -4.58
N LEU A 136 8.57 1.48 -4.71
CA LEU A 136 7.97 1.84 -6.00
C LEU A 136 8.95 2.56 -6.92
N GLU A 137 9.82 3.42 -6.36
CA GLU A 137 10.87 4.12 -7.11
C GLU A 137 11.83 3.12 -7.75
N GLY A 138 12.36 2.14 -7.00
CA GLY A 138 13.22 1.10 -7.57
C GLY A 138 12.54 0.27 -8.68
N ARG A 139 11.20 0.11 -8.62
CA ARG A 139 10.44 -0.57 -9.68
C ARG A 139 10.26 0.30 -10.93
N LEU A 140 10.06 1.61 -10.73
CA LEU A 140 9.71 2.57 -11.77
C LEU A 140 10.94 3.15 -12.47
N MET A 141 12.04 3.35 -11.75
CA MET A 141 13.31 3.89 -12.24
C MET A 141 14.42 2.84 -12.14
N PRO A 142 14.64 2.04 -13.19
CA PRO A 142 15.95 1.44 -13.48
C PRO A 142 16.83 2.40 -14.30
#